data_AF-A0A2H3AN59-F1
#
_entry.id   AF-A0A2H3AN59-F1
#
_cell.length_a   1.000
_cell.length_b   1.000
_cell.length_c   1.000
_cell.angle_alpha   90.00
_cell.angle_beta   90.00
_cell.angle_gamma   90.00
#
_symmetry.space_group_name_H-M   'P 1'
#
loop_
_entity.id
_entity.type
_entity.pdbx_description
1 polymer ?
#
loop_
_entity_poly.entity_id
_entity_poly.type
_entity_poly.pdbx_seq_one_letter_code
_entity_poly.pdbx_strand_id
1 'polypeptide(L)'
;MVIEPEFRSDDLEARISSMVTKNEQRNTRKIVRDTSNLEHMAYNCAKGKGKALKEYSEDDIAQLRQHWYDDYEELLQGVPSKMPPWQAVNHEIPLVEDDKRYHYHLPRCSNALRSEFDEKVSRYTNASDEAGYRHS
;
A
#
# COMPACT_ATOMS: atom_id res chain seq x y z
N MET A 1 27.58 -21.83 32.50
CA MET A 1 28.47 -21.12 31.56
C MET A 1 27.57 -20.37 30.60
N VAL A 2 27.46 -19.05 30.76
CA VAL A 2 26.67 -18.18 29.88
C VAL A 2 27.62 -17.72 28.79
N ILE A 3 27.36 -18.12 27.56
CA ILE A 3 28.07 -17.59 26.38
C ILE A 3 27.12 -16.55 25.81
N GLU A 4 27.31 -15.29 26.18
CA GLU A 4 26.66 -14.18 25.48
C GLU A 4 27.29 -14.07 24.08
N PRO A 5 26.49 -13.95 23.00
CA PRO A 5 27.05 -13.69 21.69
C PRO A 5 27.53 -12.24 21.69
N GLU A 6 28.85 -12.04 21.68
CA GLU A 6 29.43 -10.72 21.44
C GLU A 6 28.96 -10.22 20.08
N PHE A 7 27.95 -9.34 20.10
CA PHE A 7 27.51 -8.60 18.92
C PHE A 7 28.62 -7.60 18.62
N ARG A 8 29.62 -8.03 17.83
CA ARG A 8 30.77 -7.23 17.43
C ARG A 8 30.29 -5.94 16.78
N SER A 9 30.41 -4.83 17.51
CA SER A 9 30.09 -3.46 17.07
C SER A 9 30.70 -3.13 15.71
N ASP A 10 31.86 -3.72 15.44
CA ASP A 10 32.65 -3.50 14.22
C ASP A 10 31.93 -3.98 12.95
N ASP A 11 31.06 -4.99 13.05
CA ASP A 11 30.27 -5.50 11.91
C ASP A 11 29.12 -4.55 11.55
N LEU A 12 28.52 -3.92 12.56
CA LEU A 12 27.45 -2.94 12.36
C LEU A 12 28.03 -1.65 11.75
N GLU A 13 29.17 -1.17 12.25
CA GLU A 13 29.83 0.01 11.69
C GLU A 13 30.33 -0.22 10.27
N ALA A 14 30.86 -1.41 9.95
CA ALA A 14 31.26 -1.78 8.60
C ALA A 14 30.05 -1.81 7.64
N ARG A 15 28.90 -2.32 8.11
CA ARG A 15 27.65 -2.36 7.34
C ARG A 15 27.09 -0.96 7.06
N ILE A 16 27.08 -0.08 8.07
CA ILE A 16 26.63 1.32 7.92
C ILE A 16 27.55 2.07 6.97
N SER A 17 28.87 1.94 7.13
CA SER A 17 29.88 2.55 6.26
C SER A 17 29.76 2.08 4.80
N SER A 18 29.49 0.79 4.58
CA SER A 18 29.23 0.26 3.23
C SER A 18 27.96 0.84 2.61
N MET A 19 26.94 1.11 3.42
CA MET A 19 25.67 1.64 2.93
C MET A 19 25.77 3.11 2.52
N VAL A 20 26.48 3.91 3.32
CA VAL A 20 26.76 5.33 3.04
C VAL A 20 27.56 5.49 1.75
N THR A 21 28.67 4.76 1.62
CA THR A 21 29.52 4.80 0.41
C THR A 21 28.76 4.40 -0.86
N LYS A 22 27.91 3.36 -0.80
CA LYS A 22 27.05 2.97 -1.94
C LYS A 22 26.03 4.05 -2.30
N ASN A 23 25.46 4.74 -1.31
CA ASN A 23 24.52 5.83 -1.56
C ASN A 23 25.20 7.05 -2.17
N GLU A 24 26.39 7.39 -1.69
CA GLU A 24 27.18 8.51 -2.21
C GLU A 24 27.65 8.27 -3.65
N GLN A 25 28.02 7.02 -3.97
CA GLN A 25 28.28 6.57 -5.34
C GLN A 25 27.05 6.66 -6.24
N ARG A 26 25.85 6.33 -5.73
CA ARG A 26 24.60 6.49 -6.50
C ARG A 26 24.27 7.95 -6.74
N ASN A 27 24.54 8.83 -5.77
CA ASN A 27 24.23 10.26 -5.86
C ASN A 27 25.17 11.02 -6.80
N THR A 28 26.41 10.54 -6.95
CA THR A 28 27.44 11.17 -7.81
C THR A 28 27.49 10.60 -9.23
N ARG A 29 26.70 9.56 -9.55
CA ARG A 29 26.53 9.08 -10.92
C ARG A 29 25.85 10.16 -11.76
N LYS A 30 26.64 10.88 -12.56
CA LYS A 30 26.11 11.63 -13.70
C LYS A 30 25.35 10.64 -14.57
N ILE A 31 24.08 10.93 -14.85
CA ILE A 31 23.27 10.20 -15.81
C ILE A 31 23.91 10.42 -17.19
N VAL A 32 24.87 9.56 -17.54
CA VAL A 32 25.26 9.40 -18.94
C VAL A 32 24.07 8.71 -19.58
N ARG A 33 23.40 9.40 -20.52
CA ARG A 33 22.36 8.77 -21.33
C ARG A 33 23.07 7.76 -22.23
N ASP A 34 23.14 6.52 -21.78
CA ASP A 34 23.62 5.41 -22.58
C ASP A 34 22.70 5.28 -23.81
N THR A 35 23.23 5.62 -24.98
CA THR A 35 22.55 5.50 -26.27
C THR A 35 22.31 4.06 -26.67
N SER A 36 22.94 3.10 -25.98
CA SER A 36 22.73 1.66 -26.13
C SER A 36 21.30 1.21 -25.78
N ASN A 37 20.58 1.99 -24.96
CA ASN A 37 19.16 1.74 -24.69
C ASN A 37 18.26 2.01 -25.91
N LEU A 38 18.70 2.82 -26.88
CA LEU A 38 17.91 3.10 -28.09
C LEU A 38 17.90 1.90 -29.04
N GLU A 39 19.03 1.18 -29.15
CA GLU A 39 19.15 0.00 -29.99
C GLU A 39 18.41 -1.22 -29.39
N HIS A 40 18.43 -1.38 -28.07
CA HIS A 40 17.75 -2.48 -27.40
C HIS A 40 16.22 -2.35 -27.41
N MET A 41 15.67 -1.13 -27.53
CA MET A 41 14.25 -0.89 -27.77
C MET A 41 13.81 -1.26 -29.20
N ALA A 42 14.70 -1.14 -30.20
CA ALA A 42 14.39 -1.51 -31.58
C ALA A 42 14.25 -3.03 -31.76
N TYR A 43 15.03 -3.84 -31.04
CA TYR A 43 15.00 -5.31 -31.15
C TYR A 43 13.77 -5.96 -30.49
N ASN A 44 13.29 -5.39 -29.38
CA ASN A 44 12.11 -5.92 -28.66
C ASN A 44 10.77 -5.60 -29.36
N CYS A 45 10.76 -4.73 -30.37
CA CYS A 45 9.58 -4.36 -31.15
C CYS A 45 9.12 -5.47 -32.12
N ALA A 46 9.99 -6.43 -32.47
CA ALA A 46 9.70 -7.41 -33.52
C ALA A 46 8.97 -8.68 -33.08
N LYS A 47 8.73 -8.90 -31.78
CA LYS A 47 8.24 -10.20 -31.25
C LYS A 47 7.08 -10.13 -30.25
N GLY A 48 6.48 -8.97 -30.03
CA GLY A 48 5.21 -8.83 -29.31
C GLY A 48 4.17 -8.27 -30.27
N LYS A 49 2.96 -8.83 -30.29
CA LYS A 49 1.82 -8.28 -31.04
C LYS A 49 1.68 -6.80 -30.68
N GLY A 50 2.18 -5.93 -31.55
CA GLY A 50 2.04 -4.50 -31.39
C GLY A 50 0.56 -4.19 -31.38
N LYS A 51 0.01 -3.88 -30.20
CA LYS A 51 -1.20 -3.07 -30.16
C LYS A 51 -0.80 -1.78 -30.88
N ALA A 52 -1.38 -1.55 -32.06
CA ALA A 52 -1.12 -0.37 -32.84
C ALA A 52 -1.17 0.85 -31.91
N LEU A 53 -0.16 1.72 -31.99
CA LEU A 53 -0.13 2.99 -31.26
C LEU A 53 -1.38 3.76 -31.68
N LYS A 54 -2.46 3.69 -30.87
CA LYS A 54 -3.65 4.50 -31.11
C LYS A 54 -3.25 5.93 -30.79
N GLU A 55 -3.15 6.76 -31.81
CA GLU A 55 -3.13 8.20 -31.64
C GLU A 55 -4.50 8.60 -31.11
N TYR A 56 -4.56 9.03 -29.85
CA TYR A 56 -5.78 9.51 -29.22
C TYR A 56 -5.92 11.00 -29.51
N SER A 57 -7.07 11.39 -30.05
CA SER A 57 -7.46 12.80 -30.20
C SER A 57 -8.09 13.31 -28.90
N GLU A 58 -8.15 14.64 -28.72
CA GLU A 58 -8.86 15.25 -27.59
C GLU A 58 -10.35 14.85 -27.56
N ASP A 59 -10.95 14.56 -28.72
CA ASP A 59 -12.32 14.06 -28.83
C ASP A 59 -12.50 12.66 -28.22
N ASP A 60 -11.44 11.86 -28.12
CA ASP A 60 -11.48 10.52 -27.52
C ASP A 60 -11.53 10.56 -25.99
N ILE A 61 -11.18 11.70 -25.38
CA ILE A 61 -11.16 11.87 -23.92
C ILE A 61 -12.54 11.61 -23.32
N ALA A 62 -13.60 12.12 -23.96
CA ALA A 62 -14.97 11.92 -23.50
C ALA A 62 -15.35 10.43 -23.50
N GLN A 63 -14.96 9.71 -24.55
CA GLN A 63 -15.24 8.28 -24.70
C GLN A 63 -14.45 7.44 -23.68
N LEU A 64 -13.17 7.77 -23.46
CA LEU A 64 -12.33 7.11 -22.47
C LEU A 64 -12.84 7.31 -21.04
N ARG A 65 -13.32 8.52 -20.72
CA ARG A 65 -13.94 8.79 -19.42
C ARG A 65 -15.16 7.93 -19.22
N GLN A 66 -16.07 7.90 -20.19
CA GLN A 66 -17.28 7.09 -20.10
C GLN A 66 -16.92 5.61 -19.94
N HIS A 67 -15.98 5.11 -20.75
CA HIS A 67 -15.49 3.74 -20.64
C HIS A 67 -14.95 3.41 -19.24
N TRP A 68 -14.21 4.32 -18.61
CA TRP A 68 -13.74 4.10 -17.23
C TRP A 68 -14.87 4.16 -16.20
N TYR A 69 -15.87 5.04 -16.39
CA TYR A 69 -17.04 5.05 -15.52
C TYR A 69 -17.81 3.73 -15.61
N ASP A 70 -17.97 3.20 -16.81
CA ASP A 70 -18.69 1.95 -17.05
C ASP A 70 -17.89 0.75 -16.51
N ASP A 71 -16.58 0.68 -16.78
CA ASP A 71 -15.70 -0.41 -16.31
C ASP A 71 -15.60 -0.50 -14.79
N TYR A 72 -15.62 0.66 -14.11
CA TYR A 72 -15.40 0.76 -12.68
C TYR A 72 -16.67 1.20 -11.92
N GLU A 73 -17.84 1.05 -12.53
CA GLU A 73 -19.12 1.45 -11.93
C GLU A 73 -19.27 0.85 -10.52
N GLU A 74 -18.96 -0.45 -10.36
CA GLU A 74 -19.02 -1.16 -9.09
C GLU A 74 -18.15 -0.51 -7.99
N LEU A 75 -16.95 -0.01 -8.33
CA LEU A 75 -16.07 0.65 -7.37
C LEU A 75 -16.54 2.07 -7.02
N LEU A 76 -17.27 2.70 -7.94
CA LEU A 76 -17.76 4.07 -7.80
C LEU A 76 -19.12 4.15 -7.07
N GLN A 77 -19.83 3.03 -6.92
CA GLN A 77 -21.12 2.93 -6.20
C GLN A 77 -21.00 3.16 -4.67
N GLY A 78 -19.79 3.41 -4.17
CA GLY A 78 -19.51 3.69 -2.76
C GLY A 78 -19.17 2.44 -1.96
N VAL A 79 -18.97 2.61 -0.65
CA VAL A 79 -18.60 1.49 0.23
C VAL A 79 -19.84 0.61 0.44
N PRO A 80 -19.80 -0.68 0.07
CA PRO A 80 -20.93 -1.57 0.30
C PRO A 80 -21.18 -1.72 1.80
N SER A 81 -22.45 -1.91 2.21
CA SER A 81 -22.84 -2.05 3.63
C SER A 81 -22.40 -3.38 4.27
N LYS A 82 -21.50 -4.12 3.63
CA LYS A 82 -21.02 -5.43 4.03
C LYS A 82 -19.52 -5.36 4.26
N MET A 83 -19.05 -6.01 5.32
CA MET A 83 -17.62 -6.08 5.62
C MET A 83 -16.88 -6.79 4.48
N PRO A 84 -15.69 -6.31 4.08
CA PRO A 84 -14.86 -7.04 3.14
C PRO A 84 -14.51 -8.42 3.74
N PRO A 85 -14.38 -9.46 2.91
CA PRO A 85 -13.91 -10.76 3.39
C PRO A 85 -12.53 -10.62 4.02
N TRP A 86 -12.26 -11.39 5.06
CA TRP A 86 -10.94 -11.42 5.69
C TRP A 86 -9.90 -11.82 4.64
N GLN A 87 -8.99 -10.88 4.35
CA GLN A 87 -7.89 -11.14 3.45
C GLN A 87 -6.84 -11.97 4.20
N ALA A 88 -6.27 -12.97 3.53
CA ALA A 88 -5.21 -13.82 4.09
C ALA A 88 -3.94 -13.05 4.48
N VAL A 89 -3.80 -11.79 4.03
CA VAL A 89 -2.78 -10.84 4.50
C VAL A 89 -3.24 -10.25 5.84
N ASN A 90 -3.36 -11.10 6.85
CA ASN A 90 -3.52 -10.63 8.22
C ASN A 90 -2.22 -9.91 8.60
N HIS A 91 -2.29 -8.61 8.85
CA HIS A 91 -1.18 -7.89 9.44
C HIS A 91 -0.98 -8.42 10.86
N GLU A 92 0.11 -9.14 11.09
CA GLU A 92 0.55 -9.46 12.44
C GLU A 92 1.07 -8.17 13.07
N ILE A 93 0.57 -7.84 14.27
CA ILE A 93 1.09 -6.73 15.06
C ILE A 93 2.13 -7.33 16.00
N PRO A 94 3.45 -7.19 15.73
CA PRO A 94 4.46 -7.71 16.64
C PRO A 94 4.46 -6.88 17.93
N LEU A 95 3.94 -7.44 19.01
CA LEU A 95 4.05 -6.85 20.34
C LEU A 95 5.45 -7.12 20.89
N VAL A 96 6.06 -6.12 21.52
CA VAL A 96 7.35 -6.28 22.21
C VAL A 96 7.18 -7.09 23.50
N GLU A 97 6.04 -6.90 24.17
CA GLU A 97 5.65 -7.57 25.41
C GLU A 97 4.16 -7.93 25.30
N ASP A 98 3.84 -9.22 25.21
CA ASP A 98 2.45 -9.69 25.04
C ASP A 98 1.54 -9.38 26.24
N ASP A 99 2.12 -9.35 27.45
CA ASP A 99 1.39 -9.12 28.69
C ASP A 99 1.18 -7.64 29.03
N LYS A 100 1.75 -6.73 28.24
CA LYS A 100 1.72 -5.29 28.55
C LYS A 100 0.35 -4.70 28.27
N ARG A 101 -0.35 -4.31 29.33
CA ARG A 101 -1.64 -3.60 29.24
C ARG A 101 -1.45 -2.09 29.36
N TYR A 102 -1.84 -1.36 28.31
CA TYR A 102 -1.85 0.10 28.35
C TYR A 102 -3.11 0.61 29.06
N HIS A 103 -2.92 1.41 30.11
CA HIS A 103 -4.01 2.16 30.73
C HIS A 103 -4.28 3.40 29.88
N TYR A 104 -5.34 3.34 29.07
CA TYR A 104 -5.76 4.45 28.22
C TYR A 104 -6.95 5.20 28.84
N HIS A 105 -6.89 6.53 28.84
CA HIS A 105 -8.03 7.37 29.18
C HIS A 105 -8.80 7.72 27.90
N LEU A 106 -10.04 7.23 27.78
CA LEU A 106 -10.88 7.50 26.61
C LEU A 106 -11.28 8.99 26.54
N PRO A 107 -10.98 9.70 25.43
CA PRO A 107 -11.43 11.07 25.23
C PRO A 107 -12.96 11.16 25.23
N ARG A 108 -13.50 12.25 25.77
CA ARG A 108 -14.93 12.52 25.69
C ARG A 108 -15.30 12.98 24.29
N CYS A 109 -16.31 12.36 23.68
CA CYS A 109 -16.88 12.85 22.43
C CYS A 109 -17.69 14.13 22.69
N SER A 110 -17.56 15.12 21.81
CA SER A 110 -18.41 16.31 21.85
C SER A 110 -19.87 15.92 21.52
N ASN A 111 -20.83 16.63 22.11
CA ASN A 111 -22.25 16.35 21.86
C ASN A 111 -22.64 16.54 20.38
N ALA A 112 -21.97 17.44 19.67
CA ALA A 112 -22.24 17.73 18.26
C ALA A 112 -21.89 16.55 17.33
N LEU A 113 -20.86 15.76 17.65
CA LEU A 113 -20.41 14.63 16.82
C LEU A 113 -20.97 13.28 17.28
N ARG A 114 -21.73 13.27 18.38
CA ARG A 114 -22.19 12.03 19.00
C ARG A 114 -23.15 11.26 18.10
N SER A 115 -24.06 11.95 17.41
CA SER A 115 -24.98 11.33 16.46
C SER A 115 -24.25 10.70 15.28
N GLU A 116 -23.30 11.40 14.67
CA GLU A 116 -22.50 10.88 13.56
C GLU A 116 -21.66 9.67 13.98
N PHE A 117 -21.12 9.70 15.20
CA PHE A 117 -20.40 8.58 15.78
C PHE A 117 -21.31 7.36 15.96
N ASP A 118 -22.47 7.54 16.59
CA ASP A 118 -23.43 6.46 16.85
C ASP A 118 -23.95 5.85 15.54
N GLU A 119 -24.23 6.68 14.53
CA GLU A 119 -24.59 6.22 13.19
C GLU A 119 -23.48 5.38 12.55
N LYS A 120 -22.22 5.84 12.64
CA LYS A 120 -21.09 5.11 12.09
C LYS A 120 -20.92 3.77 12.79
N VAL A 121 -20.95 3.74 14.13
CA VAL A 121 -20.84 2.50 14.92
C VAL A 121 -21.93 1.52 14.50
N SER A 122 -23.19 1.96 14.45
CA SER A 122 -24.32 1.13 14.04
C SER A 122 -24.14 0.53 12.64
N ARG A 123 -23.67 1.32 11.68
CA ARG A 123 -23.39 0.83 10.32
C ARG A 123 -22.34 -0.30 10.32
N TYR A 124 -21.26 -0.16 11.08
CA TYR A 124 -20.21 -1.19 11.15
C TYR A 124 -20.63 -2.43 11.94
N THR A 125 -21.39 -2.28 13.03
CA THR A 125 -21.88 -3.43 13.81
C THR A 125 -22.85 -4.27 12.98
N ASN A 126 -23.80 -3.64 12.30
CA ASN A 126 -24.78 -4.35 11.47
C ASN A 126 -24.11 -5.05 10.29
N ALA A 127 -23.15 -4.40 9.63
CA ALA A 127 -22.37 -4.98 8.54
C ALA A 127 -21.56 -6.23 8.97
N SER A 128 -21.18 -6.30 10.25
CA SER A 128 -20.42 -7.42 10.81
C SER A 128 -21.32 -8.61 11.15
N ASP A 129 -22.51 -8.34 11.70
CA ASP A 129 -23.51 -9.37 12.00
C ASP A 129 -24.03 -10.05 10.73
N GLU A 130 -24.26 -9.28 9.67
CA GLU A 130 -24.67 -9.79 8.35
C GLU A 130 -23.61 -10.71 7.71
N ALA A 131 -22.32 -10.46 8.00
CA ALA A 131 -21.21 -11.27 7.52
C ALA A 131 -20.93 -12.51 8.40
N GLY A 132 -21.74 -12.74 9.45
CA GLY A 132 -21.63 -13.92 10.31
C GLY A 132 -20.50 -13.85 11.35
N TYR A 133 -19.95 -12.66 11.63
CA TYR A 133 -18.97 -12.46 12.68
C TYR A 133 -19.65 -12.48 14.05
N ARG A 134 -19.88 -13.68 14.60
CA ARG A 134 -20.29 -13.83 16.01
C ARG A 134 -19.19 -13.29 16.92
N HIS A 135 -19.54 -12.30 17.72
CA HIS A 135 -18.73 -11.85 18.85
C HIS A 135 -18.66 -12.99 19.87
N SER A 136 -17.52 -13.68 19.94
CA SER A 136 -17.20 -14.73 20.92
C SER A 136 -16.69 -14.15 22.22
#